data_AF-A0A359CF84-F1
#
_entry.id   AF-A0A359CF84-F1
#
_cell.length_a   1.000
_cell.length_b   1.000
_cell.length_c   1.000
_cell.angle_alpha   90.00
_cell.angle_beta   90.00
_cell.angle_gamma   90.00
#
_symmetry.space_group_name_H-M   'P 1'
#
loop_
_entity.id
_entity.type
_entity.pdbx_description
1 polymer ?
#
loop_
_entity_poly.entity_id
_entity_poly.type
_entity_poly.pdbx_seq_one_letter_code
_entity_poly.pdbx_strand_id
1 'polypeptide(L)' 'MKTETKRESVFMQMRNGTRTGEGSFNMALAELFYKADNGNKRKLVKAFPNFFGDEVPEFEIYNDQL' A
#
# COMPACT_ATOMS: atom_id res chain seq x y z
N MET A 1 7.74 2.61 -25.91
CA MET A 1 6.98 2.09 -24.75
C MET A 1 6.23 3.25 -24.16
N LYS A 2 4.89 3.19 -24.10
CA LYS A 2 4.11 4.22 -23.40
C LYS A 2 4.47 4.08 -21.92
N THR A 3 5.05 5.12 -21.34
CA THR A 3 5.17 5.30 -19.90
C THR A 3 3.75 5.42 -19.36
N GLU A 4 3.09 4.27 -19.15
CA GLU A 4 1.91 4.21 -18.29
C GLU A 4 2.39 4.67 -16.93
N THR A 5 1.99 5.87 -16.54
CA THR A 5 2.14 6.36 -15.19
C THR A 5 1.46 5.34 -14.29
N LYS A 6 2.25 4.46 -13.65
CA LYS A 6 1.76 3.50 -12.64
C LYS A 6 0.91 4.32 -11.67
N ARG A 7 -0.39 4.06 -11.65
CA ARG A 7 -1.31 4.75 -10.75
C ARG A 7 -0.88 4.40 -9.32
N GLU A 8 -0.44 5.40 -8.56
CA GLU A 8 -0.06 5.19 -7.16
C GLU A 8 -1.23 4.61 -6.38
N SER A 9 -0.96 3.69 -5.45
CA SER A 9 -1.98 3.15 -4.56
C SER A 9 -2.47 4.20 -3.57
N VAL A 10 -3.63 3.97 -2.95
CA VAL A 10 -4.17 4.89 -1.92
C VAL A 10 -3.18 5.01 -0.76
N PHE A 11 -2.57 3.89 -0.35
CA PHE A 11 -1.53 3.86 0.66
C PHE A 11 -0.34 4.77 0.31
N MET A 12 0.15 4.71 -0.93
CA MET A 12 1.28 5.52 -1.37
C MET A 12 0.92 7.00 -1.50
N GLN A 13 -0.29 7.32 -1.98
CA GLN A 13 -0.77 8.70 -2.02
C GLN A 13 -0.91 9.31 -0.61
N MET A 14 -1.40 8.52 0.35
CA MET A 14 -1.47 8.92 1.77
C MET A 14 -0.08 9.17 2.35
N ARG A 15 0.87 8.26 2.09
CA ARG A 15 2.26 8.39 2.54
C ARG A 15 2.94 9.63 1.96
N ASN A 16 2.71 9.91 0.67
CA ASN A 16 3.30 11.03 -0.04
C ASN A 16 2.60 12.37 0.27
N GLY A 17 1.51 12.35 1.04
CA GLY A 17 0.73 13.55 1.39
C GLY A 17 -0.08 14.11 0.22
N THR A 18 -0.12 13.44 -0.94
CA THR A 18 -0.92 13.82 -2.11
C THR A 18 -2.40 13.49 -1.93
N ARG A 19 -2.73 12.71 -0.89
CA ARG A 19 -4.10 12.36 -0.50
C ARG A 19 -4.27 12.47 1.01
N THR A 20 -5.13 13.39 1.43
CA THR A 20 -5.42 13.70 2.83
C THR A 20 -6.92 13.55 3.14
N GLY A 21 -7.29 13.51 4.42
CA GLY A 21 -8.70 13.40 4.82
C GLY A 21 -9.31 12.01 4.64
N GLU A 22 -8.49 10.97 4.64
CA GLU A 22 -8.95 9.58 4.53
C GLU A 22 -9.71 9.11 5.77
N GLY A 23 -10.65 8.20 5.57
CA GLY A 23 -11.48 7.66 6.64
C GLY A 23 -10.67 6.90 7.70
N SER A 24 -11.23 6.78 8.91
CA SER A 24 -10.59 6.13 10.06
C SER A 24 -10.09 4.72 9.77
N PHE A 25 -10.79 3.97 8.92
CA PHE A 25 -10.37 2.64 8.47
C PHE A 25 -9.04 2.67 7.69
N ASN A 26 -8.92 3.53 6.69
CA ASN A 26 -7.70 3.65 5.87
C ASN A 26 -6.51 4.17 6.69
N MET A 27 -6.78 5.09 7.62
CA MET A 27 -5.79 5.58 8.58
C MET A 27 -5.28 4.44 9.48
N ALA A 28 -6.17 3.66 10.08
CA ALA A 28 -5.82 2.54 10.93
C ALA A 28 -5.11 1.41 10.15
N LEU A 29 -5.51 1.17 8.89
CA LEU A 29 -4.90 0.15 8.04
C LEU A 29 -3.46 0.53 7.66
N ALA A 30 -3.20 1.81 7.34
CA ALA A 30 -1.84 2.30 7.15
C ALA A 30 -1.00 2.14 8.42
N GLU A 31 -1.53 2.53 9.58
CA GLU A 31 -0.83 2.39 10.87
C GLU A 31 -0.51 0.92 11.20
N LEU A 32 -1.46 0.02 10.98
CA LEU A 32 -1.27 -1.42 11.16
C LEU A 32 -0.15 -1.94 10.25
N PHE A 33 -0.13 -1.51 8.99
CA PHE A 33 0.93 -1.87 8.05
C PHE A 33 2.31 -1.41 8.53
N TYR A 34 2.44 -0.19 9.03
CA TYR A 34 3.72 0.31 9.55
C TYR A 34 4.23 -0.47 10.77
N LYS A 35 3.32 -0.98 11.61
CA LYS A 35 3.64 -1.75 12.83
C LYS A 35 3.85 -3.25 12.57
N ALA A 36 3.36 -3.77 11.45
CA ALA A 36 3.43 -5.19 11.14
C ALA A 36 4.85 -5.65 10.76
N ASP A 37 5.16 -6.92 11.06
CA ASP A 37 6.33 -7.60 10.49
C ASP A 37 6.16 -7.85 8.98
N ASN A 38 7.24 -8.22 8.30
CA ASN A 38 7.23 -8.40 6.84
C ASN A 38 6.25 -9.47 6.35
N GLY A 39 6.02 -10.54 7.13
CA GLY A 39 5.07 -11.59 6.78
C GLY A 39 3.63 -11.09 6.86
N ASN A 40 3.32 -10.28 7.87
CA ASN A 40 2.00 -9.69 8.04
C ASN A 40 1.74 -8.52 7.08
N LYS A 41 2.76 -7.71 6.76
CA LYS A 41 2.65 -6.68 5.70
C LYS A 41 2.24 -7.31 4.37
N ARG A 42 2.87 -8.43 3.99
CA ARG A 42 2.52 -9.20 2.79
C ARG A 42 1.05 -9.61 2.78
N LYS A 43 0.56 -10.17 3.89
CA LYS A 43 -0.85 -10.55 4.05
C LYS A 43 -1.79 -9.35 3.93
N LEU A 44 -1.41 -8.19 4.48
CA LEU A 44 -2.21 -6.96 4.39
C LEU A 44 -2.31 -6.44 2.95
N VAL A 45 -1.20 -6.43 2.20
CA VAL A 45 -1.21 -6.04 0.77
C VAL A 45 -2.15 -6.95 -0.01
N LYS A 46 -2.04 -8.27 0.20
CA LYS A 46 -2.91 -9.27 -0.45
C LYS A 46 -4.39 -9.15 -0.05
N ALA A 47 -4.67 -8.81 1.21
CA ALA A 47 -6.04 -8.70 1.72
C ALA A 47 -6.73 -7.40 1.30
N PHE A 48 -5.98 -6.33 1.05
CA PHE A 48 -6.51 -5.00 0.72
C PHE A 48 -5.88 -4.41 -0.56
N PRO A 49 -6.01 -5.07 -1.72
CA PRO A 49 -5.38 -4.63 -2.97
C PRO A 49 -5.89 -3.26 -3.46
N ASN A 50 -7.15 -2.92 -3.17
CA ASN A 50 -7.71 -1.59 -3.48
C ASN A 50 -7.02 -0.45 -2.72
N PHE A 51 -6.40 -0.75 -1.57
CA PHE A 51 -5.71 0.22 -0.73
C PHE A 51 -4.21 0.25 -1.02
N PHE A 52 -3.55 -0.91 -1.03
CA PHE A 52 -2.10 -1.03 -1.19
C PHE A 52 -1.65 -1.10 -2.66
N GLY A 53 -2.56 -1.41 -3.59
CA GLY A 53 -2.19 -1.85 -4.94
C GLY A 53 -1.75 -3.31 -4.94
N ASP A 54 -1.18 -3.76 -6.05
CA ASP A 54 -0.72 -5.13 -6.19
C ASP A 54 0.67 -5.37 -5.53
N GLU A 55 1.46 -4.30 -5.35
CA GLU A 55 2.78 -4.36 -4.73
C GLU A 55 3.07 -3.07 -3.96
N VAL A 56 4.01 -3.14 -3.01
CA VAL A 56 4.52 -1.98 -2.28
C VAL A 56 6.06 -2.04 -2.28
N PRO A 57 6.70 -1.65 -3.41
CA PRO A 57 8.14 -1.79 -3.63
C PRO A 57 9.00 -1.10 -2.58
N GLU A 58 8.53 0.02 -2.03
CA GLU A 58 9.23 0.80 -1.01
C GLU A 58 9.39 0.07 0.32
N PHE A 59 8.70 -1.07 0.48
CA PHE A 59 8.81 -1.98 1.62
C PHE A 59 9.29 -3.37 1.19
N GLU A 60 9.85 -3.51 -0.01
CA GLU A 60 10.33 -4.77 -0.58
C GLU A 60 9.23 -5.85 -0.65
N ILE A 61 7.99 -5.42 -0.93
CA ILE A 61 6.84 -6.31 -1.11
C ILE A 61 6.46 -6.28 -2.58
N TYR A 62 6.76 -7.37 -3.27
CA TYR A 62 6.50 -7.56 -4.68
C TYR A 62 5.52 -8.72 -4.91
N ASN A 63 4.77 -8.63 -6.00
CA ASN A 63 3.72 -9.58 -6.37
C ASN A 63 4.20 -11.03 -6.51
N ASP A 64 5.42 -11.23 -7.01
CA ASP A 64 6.08 -12.52 -7.19
C ASP A 64 6.47 -13.20 -5.86
N GLN A 65 6.25 -12.51 -4.73
CA GLN A 65 6.56 -13.00 -3.40
C GLN A 65 5.33 -13.00 -2.43
N LEU A 66 4.11 -12.91 -2.96
CA LEU A 66 2.81 -12.89 -2.24
C LEU A 66 1.92 -14.10 -2.57
#